data_AF-A0A0F9HE61-F1
#
_entry.id   AF-A0A0F9HE61-F1
#
_cell.length_a   1.000
_cell.length_b   1.000
_cell.length_c   1.000
_cell.angle_alpha   90.00
_cell.angle_beta   90.00
_cell.angle_gamma   90.00
#
_symmetry.space_group_name_H-M   'P 1'
#
loop_
_entity.id
_entity.type
_entity.pdbx_description
1 polymer ?
#
loop_
_entity_poly.entity_id
_entity_poly.type
_entity_poly.pdbx_seq_one_letter_code
_entity_poly.pdbx_strand_id
1 'polypeptide(L)'
;METTETSGSTLTLDAFSTGKGSLTSLSTLTISHIVASQSERILIVGISRDKGSPVHDGQNIVKYDGQALTFLLTKAGDSGTDASVHIYYLLDPPTGTNDITVQNNTATTTAYVVGAASLYGVNADTPFGTSVGATGTDGTPTVTVVTASGEFILAVVALANDDSLTAGTNETERWDDIQGDSLTGAGYTQAGSDGGVMAPSHLFGVTFGDAQAGGQAFGDDAGPRAHEGGVLDCGEHLPAALVT
;
A
#
# COMPACT_ATOMS: atom_id res chain seq x y z
N MET A 1 -27.46 -33.28 -0.09
CA MET A 1 -27.53 -32.69 -1.44
C MET A 1 -26.63 -31.48 -1.37
N GLU A 2 -25.38 -31.66 -1.81
CA GLU A 2 -24.36 -30.62 -1.76
C GLU A 2 -24.72 -29.60 -2.85
N THR A 3 -24.94 -28.36 -2.46
CA THR A 3 -25.20 -27.28 -3.41
C THR A 3 -23.92 -27.01 -4.17
N THR A 4 -23.96 -27.25 -5.47
CA THR A 4 -22.94 -26.80 -6.40
C THR A 4 -22.95 -25.27 -6.39
N GLU A 5 -21.95 -24.66 -5.75
CA GLU A 5 -21.78 -23.22 -5.79
C GLU A 5 -21.47 -22.77 -7.22
N THR A 6 -22.20 -21.75 -7.65
CA THR A 6 -22.13 -21.19 -8.99
C THR A 6 -20.83 -20.39 -9.09
N SER A 7 -19.94 -20.81 -10.00
CA SER A 7 -18.74 -20.05 -10.33
C SER A 7 -19.12 -18.64 -10.81
N GLY A 8 -18.97 -17.65 -9.92
CA GLY A 8 -19.39 -16.27 -10.14
C GLY A 8 -19.39 -15.43 -8.87
N SER A 9 -18.28 -15.44 -8.11
CA SER A 9 -18.08 -14.53 -6.97
C SER A 9 -18.11 -13.08 -7.46
N THR A 10 -19.15 -12.31 -7.13
CA THR A 10 -19.18 -10.85 -7.29
C THR A 10 -18.47 -10.21 -6.10
N LEU A 11 -17.15 -10.36 -6.08
CA LEU A 11 -16.31 -9.94 -4.98
C LEU A 11 -16.49 -8.44 -4.75
N THR A 12 -16.92 -8.07 -3.55
CA THR A 12 -17.18 -6.68 -3.21
C THR A 12 -16.37 -6.29 -1.99
N LEU A 13 -15.74 -5.12 -2.11
CA LEU A 13 -15.00 -4.52 -1.04
C LEU A 13 -15.94 -3.93 0.01
N ASP A 14 -15.64 -4.20 1.28
CA ASP A 14 -16.44 -3.78 2.44
C ASP A 14 -15.80 -2.58 3.16
N ALA A 15 -14.70 -2.82 3.87
CA ALA A 15 -14.06 -1.81 4.70
C ALA A 15 -12.53 -1.90 4.67
N PHE A 16 -11.89 -0.80 5.09
CA PHE A 16 -10.47 -0.78 5.42
C PHE A 16 -10.22 -0.17 6.79
N SER A 17 -9.11 -0.55 7.39
CA SER A 17 -8.52 0.15 8.52
C SER A 17 -6.99 0.12 8.43
N THR A 18 -6.34 1.08 9.07
CA THR A 18 -4.88 1.16 9.18
C THR A 18 -4.47 1.48 10.61
N GLY A 19 -3.26 1.08 10.97
CA GLY A 19 -2.60 1.49 12.19
C GLY A 19 -1.09 1.25 12.09
N LYS A 20 -0.35 1.92 12.97
CA LYS A 20 1.11 1.87 12.98
C LYS A 20 1.67 1.97 14.38
N GLY A 21 2.91 1.52 14.54
CA GLY A 21 3.62 1.66 15.80
C GLY A 21 4.99 0.99 15.81
N SER A 22 5.81 1.36 16.79
CA SER A 22 7.06 0.68 17.10
C SER A 22 6.81 -0.34 18.20
N LEU A 23 6.86 -1.62 17.83
CA LEU A 23 6.54 -2.72 18.73
C LEU A 23 7.83 -3.30 19.29
N THR A 24 7.97 -3.30 20.61
CA THR A 24 8.98 -4.11 21.32
C THR A 24 8.61 -5.59 21.27
N SER A 25 9.54 -6.46 21.65
CA SER A 25 9.29 -7.91 21.72
C SER A 25 8.03 -8.23 22.52
N LEU A 26 7.13 -9.03 21.94
CA LEU A 26 5.84 -9.46 22.49
C LEU A 26 4.82 -8.36 22.76
N SER A 27 5.08 -7.11 22.37
CA SER A 27 4.08 -6.06 22.40
C SER A 27 3.11 -6.17 21.21
N THR A 28 1.93 -5.58 21.38
CA THR A 28 0.81 -5.71 20.45
C THR A 28 0.36 -4.33 19.94
N LEU A 29 0.16 -4.23 18.63
CA LEU A 29 -0.61 -3.18 17.98
C LEU A 29 -2.07 -3.62 17.87
N THR A 30 -3.00 -2.75 18.24
CA THR A 30 -4.44 -3.00 18.14
C THR A 30 -5.08 -2.00 17.17
N ILE A 31 -5.89 -2.49 16.24
CA ILE A 31 -6.57 -1.71 15.21
C ILE A 31 -8.05 -2.11 15.21
N SER A 32 -8.94 -1.13 15.34
CA SER A 32 -10.37 -1.39 15.20
C SER A 32 -10.73 -1.60 13.73
N HIS A 33 -11.51 -2.63 13.42
CA HIS A 33 -11.98 -2.91 12.07
C HIS A 33 -13.45 -3.33 12.12
N ILE A 34 -14.22 -2.95 11.09
CA ILE A 34 -15.63 -3.29 10.96
C ILE A 34 -15.81 -4.24 9.79
N VAL A 35 -16.51 -5.34 10.03
CA VAL A 35 -16.90 -6.30 8.99
C VAL A 35 -18.41 -6.26 8.82
N ALA A 36 -18.89 -5.98 7.61
CA ALA A 36 -20.31 -5.97 7.30
C ALA A 36 -20.96 -7.35 7.49
N SER A 37 -22.24 -7.34 7.83
CA SER A 37 -23.05 -8.56 7.93
C SER A 37 -23.53 -9.03 6.56
N GLN A 38 -22.59 -9.60 5.79
CA GLN A 38 -22.79 -10.20 4.46
C GLN A 38 -22.36 -11.67 4.46
N SER A 39 -22.77 -12.45 3.46
CA SER A 39 -22.28 -13.82 3.28
C SER A 39 -20.86 -13.84 2.70
N GLU A 40 -20.16 -14.97 2.86
CA GLU A 40 -18.91 -15.26 2.14
C GLU A 40 -17.87 -14.16 2.32
N ARG A 41 -17.44 -13.97 3.56
CA ARG A 41 -16.54 -12.87 3.95
C ARG A 41 -15.10 -13.32 3.99
N ILE A 42 -14.20 -12.38 3.72
CA ILE A 42 -12.77 -12.53 3.98
C ILE A 42 -12.24 -11.25 4.59
N LEU A 43 -11.39 -11.37 5.61
CA LEU A 43 -10.56 -10.29 6.13
C LEU A 43 -9.12 -10.58 5.73
N ILE A 44 -8.46 -9.61 5.11
CA ILE A 44 -7.06 -9.67 4.73
C ILE A 44 -6.31 -8.60 5.51
N VAL A 45 -5.17 -8.95 6.11
CA VAL A 45 -4.32 -8.05 6.88
C VAL A 45 -2.93 -8.04 6.25
N GLY A 46 -2.54 -6.89 5.73
CA GLY A 46 -1.20 -6.60 5.22
C GLY A 46 -0.35 -5.92 6.27
N ILE A 47 0.86 -6.41 6.48
CA ILE A 47 1.80 -5.90 7.48
C ILE A 47 3.09 -5.53 6.77
N SER A 48 3.41 -4.23 6.78
CA SER A 48 4.72 -3.71 6.40
C SER A 48 5.58 -3.60 7.66
N ARG A 49 6.82 -4.06 7.55
CA ARG A 49 7.77 -4.16 8.64
C ARG A 49 9.11 -3.56 8.23
N ASP A 50 9.73 -2.83 9.14
CA ASP A 50 11.10 -2.30 9.04
C ASP A 50 12.16 -3.41 8.92
N LYS A 51 13.31 -3.02 8.40
CA LYS A 51 14.56 -3.78 8.33
C LYS A 51 15.17 -4.07 9.71
N GLY A 52 16.25 -4.83 9.71
CA GLY A 52 17.12 -5.02 10.88
C GLY A 52 16.92 -6.35 11.63
N SER A 53 16.10 -7.25 11.11
CA SER A 53 15.99 -8.62 11.64
C SER A 53 15.63 -9.61 10.55
N PRO A 54 16.05 -10.88 10.68
CA PRO A 54 15.66 -11.92 9.74
C PRO A 54 14.15 -12.02 9.56
N VAL A 55 13.74 -12.05 8.30
CA VAL A 55 12.34 -12.19 7.91
C VAL A 55 12.01 -13.68 7.83
N HIS A 56 10.88 -14.07 8.44
CA HIS A 56 10.39 -15.44 8.44
C HIS A 56 8.90 -15.49 8.09
N ASP A 57 8.46 -16.59 7.50
CA ASP A 57 7.05 -16.86 7.25
C ASP A 57 6.29 -16.98 8.58
N GLY A 58 5.08 -16.42 8.62
CA GLY A 58 4.22 -16.49 9.80
C GLY A 58 4.82 -15.81 11.05
N GLN A 59 5.78 -14.90 10.89
CA GLN A 59 6.53 -14.30 12.00
C GLN A 59 5.67 -13.48 12.97
N ASN A 60 4.53 -12.96 12.54
CA ASN A 60 3.61 -12.20 13.39
C ASN A 60 2.46 -13.07 13.87
N ILE A 61 2.04 -12.86 15.12
CA ILE A 61 0.81 -13.45 15.65
C ILE A 61 -0.29 -12.43 15.39
N VAL A 62 -1.21 -12.77 14.49
CA VAL A 62 -2.29 -11.88 14.06
C VAL A 62 -3.63 -12.48 14.45
N LYS A 63 -4.49 -11.70 15.10
CA LYS A 63 -5.84 -12.12 15.47
C LYS A 63 -6.88 -11.07 15.12
N TYR A 64 -8.11 -11.50 14.88
CA TYR A 64 -9.29 -10.65 14.79
C TYR A 64 -10.39 -11.21 15.70
N ASP A 65 -10.89 -10.39 16.63
CA ASP A 65 -11.83 -10.84 17.67
C ASP A 65 -11.33 -12.09 18.43
N GLY A 66 -10.03 -12.14 18.71
CA GLY A 66 -9.37 -13.29 19.34
C GLY A 66 -9.15 -14.51 18.45
N GLN A 67 -9.73 -14.58 17.25
CA GLN A 67 -9.49 -15.65 16.28
C GLN A 67 -8.17 -15.44 15.55
N ALA A 68 -7.34 -16.47 15.48
CA ALA A 68 -6.07 -16.40 14.76
C ALA A 68 -6.29 -16.33 13.25
N LEU A 69 -5.59 -15.41 12.58
CA LEU A 69 -5.54 -15.38 11.12
C LEU A 69 -4.58 -16.45 10.60
N THR A 70 -4.87 -16.92 9.39
CA THR A 70 -4.00 -17.82 8.63
C THR A 70 -2.96 -17.00 7.88
N PHE A 71 -1.70 -17.44 7.92
CA PHE A 71 -0.64 -16.83 7.14
C PHE A 71 -0.82 -17.16 5.64
N LEU A 72 -0.70 -16.15 4.78
CA LEU A 72 -0.75 -16.31 3.33
C LEU A 72 0.64 -16.32 2.71
N LEU A 73 1.38 -15.22 2.89
CA LEU A 73 2.71 -15.05 2.28
C LEU A 73 3.53 -14.00 2.99
N THR A 74 4.84 -14.05 2.70
CA THR A 74 5.80 -13.00 3.04
C THR A 74 6.62 -12.65 1.80
N LYS A 75 6.93 -11.37 1.64
CA LYS A 75 7.94 -10.88 0.69
C LYS A 75 8.95 -10.03 1.46
N ALA A 76 10.18 -10.53 1.55
CA ALA A 76 11.31 -9.79 2.09
C ALA A 76 12.02 -9.00 0.98
N GLY A 77 12.64 -7.87 1.33
CA GLY A 77 13.65 -7.24 0.49
C GLY A 77 14.88 -8.14 0.27
N ASP A 78 15.72 -7.78 -0.69
CA ASP A 78 16.73 -8.67 -1.28
C ASP A 78 17.76 -9.19 -0.27
N SER A 79 18.11 -8.42 0.77
CA SER A 79 19.07 -8.88 1.79
C SER A 79 18.48 -9.86 2.81
N GLY A 80 17.16 -10.09 2.81
CA GLY A 80 16.46 -10.92 3.80
C GLY A 80 16.35 -10.30 5.19
N THR A 81 16.91 -9.11 5.39
CA THR A 81 16.76 -8.28 6.60
C THR A 81 16.26 -6.88 6.28
N ASP A 82 15.94 -6.58 5.02
CA ASP A 82 15.31 -5.34 4.58
C ASP A 82 13.84 -5.25 5.01
N ALA A 83 13.19 -4.14 4.68
CA ALA A 83 11.75 -4.01 4.86
C ALA A 83 11.01 -5.18 4.19
N SER A 84 9.92 -5.61 4.82
CA SER A 84 9.17 -6.79 4.39
C SER A 84 7.67 -6.60 4.51
N VAL A 85 6.94 -7.32 3.66
CA VAL A 85 5.49 -7.41 3.66
C VAL A 85 5.08 -8.80 4.11
N HIS A 86 4.09 -8.89 4.98
CA HIS A 86 3.46 -10.14 5.41
C HIS A 86 1.96 -10.02 5.24
N ILE A 87 1.32 -11.06 4.70
CA ILE A 87 -0.13 -11.06 4.48
C ILE A 87 -0.74 -12.22 5.24
N TYR A 88 -1.83 -11.92 5.95
CA TYR A 88 -2.63 -12.86 6.72
C TYR A 88 -4.09 -12.73 6.31
N TYR A 89 -4.88 -13.77 6.54
CA TYR A 89 -6.31 -13.73 6.25
C TYR A 89 -7.15 -14.53 7.24
N LEU A 90 -8.44 -14.19 7.32
CA LEU A 90 -9.46 -14.97 8.01
C LEU A 90 -10.66 -15.10 7.07
N LEU A 91 -11.09 -16.34 6.82
CA LEU A 91 -12.35 -16.64 6.14
C LEU A 91 -13.49 -16.56 7.15
N ASP A 92 -14.64 -16.08 6.70
CA ASP A 92 -15.85 -15.88 7.51
C ASP A 92 -15.60 -15.11 8.84
N PRO A 93 -14.88 -13.96 8.83
CA PRO A 93 -14.60 -13.19 10.04
C PRO A 93 -15.90 -12.75 10.75
N PRO A 94 -15.94 -12.69 12.10
CA PRO A 94 -17.07 -12.15 12.85
C PRO A 94 -17.47 -10.76 12.35
N THR A 95 -18.78 -10.54 12.25
CA THR A 95 -19.34 -9.27 11.79
C THR A 95 -19.35 -8.23 12.91
N GLY A 96 -19.52 -6.96 12.55
CA GLY A 96 -19.48 -5.83 13.48
C GLY A 96 -18.08 -5.28 13.70
N THR A 97 -17.94 -4.39 14.69
CA THR A 97 -16.67 -3.74 15.03
C THR A 97 -15.92 -4.60 16.04
N ASN A 98 -14.77 -5.13 15.64
CA ASN A 98 -13.88 -5.89 16.51
C ASN A 98 -12.43 -5.46 16.29
N ASP A 99 -11.54 -5.96 17.13
CA ASP A 99 -10.13 -5.60 17.12
C ASP A 99 -9.29 -6.58 16.31
N ILE A 100 -8.47 -6.04 15.41
CA ILE A 100 -7.30 -6.69 14.85
C ILE A 100 -6.15 -6.47 15.83
N THR A 101 -5.44 -7.54 16.18
CA THR A 101 -4.23 -7.47 17.00
C THR A 101 -3.06 -8.07 16.25
N VAL A 102 -1.94 -7.34 16.23
CA VAL A 102 -0.66 -7.78 15.64
C VAL A 102 0.39 -7.75 16.73
N GLN A 103 0.94 -8.91 17.09
CA GLN A 103 2.02 -9.01 18.07
C GLN A 103 3.37 -9.20 17.37
N ASN A 104 4.36 -8.41 17.79
CA ASN A 104 5.75 -8.59 17.37
C ASN A 104 6.35 -9.81 18.08
N ASN A 105 6.63 -10.87 17.32
CA ASN A 105 7.27 -12.08 17.84
C ASN A 105 8.79 -12.12 17.57
N THR A 106 9.43 -10.95 17.43
CA THR A 106 10.88 -10.83 17.28
C THR A 106 11.52 -10.32 18.56
N ALA A 107 12.84 -10.52 18.67
CA ALA A 107 13.59 -10.10 19.86
C ALA A 107 13.85 -8.59 19.91
N THR A 108 13.62 -7.87 18.80
CA THR A 108 14.00 -6.47 18.61
C THR A 108 12.76 -5.58 18.48
N THR A 109 12.91 -4.33 18.89
CA THR A 109 11.93 -3.30 18.56
C THR A 109 11.92 -3.09 17.07
N THR A 110 10.73 -3.13 16.48
CA THR A 110 10.54 -3.08 15.03
C THR A 110 9.39 -2.10 14.74
N ALA A 111 9.52 -1.26 13.72
CA ALA A 111 8.42 -0.45 13.22
C ALA A 111 7.46 -1.29 12.36
N TYR A 112 6.17 -1.05 12.56
CA TYR A 112 5.08 -1.72 11.87
C TYR A 112 4.11 -0.69 11.30
N VAL A 113 3.64 -0.97 10.09
CA VAL A 113 2.45 -0.36 9.49
C VAL A 113 1.55 -1.49 9.05
N VAL A 114 0.30 -1.45 9.47
CA VAL A 114 -0.66 -2.54 9.27
C VAL A 114 -1.90 -1.97 8.63
N GLY A 115 -2.27 -2.52 7.48
CA GLY A 115 -3.53 -2.27 6.81
C GLY A 115 -4.39 -3.51 6.79
N ALA A 116 -5.71 -3.33 6.85
CA ALA A 116 -6.67 -4.40 6.77
C ALA A 116 -7.78 -4.08 5.78
N ALA A 117 -8.25 -5.09 5.08
CA ALA A 117 -9.31 -5.02 4.07
C ALA A 117 -10.29 -6.16 4.28
N SER A 118 -11.58 -5.87 4.42
CA SER A 118 -12.64 -6.87 4.37
C SER A 118 -13.32 -6.88 3.01
N LEU A 119 -13.69 -8.07 2.54
CA LEU A 119 -14.51 -8.27 1.35
C LEU A 119 -15.62 -9.28 1.63
N TYR A 120 -16.65 -9.27 0.81
CA TYR A 120 -17.71 -10.26 0.81
C TYR A 120 -18.06 -10.76 -0.60
N GLY A 121 -18.79 -11.87 -0.66
CA GLY A 121 -19.08 -12.59 -1.90
C GLY A 121 -17.87 -13.37 -2.43
N VAL A 122 -16.93 -13.76 -1.57
CA VAL A 122 -15.70 -14.48 -1.93
C VAL A 122 -15.97 -15.97 -2.13
N ASN A 123 -15.28 -16.60 -3.09
CA ASN A 123 -15.22 -18.06 -3.13
C ASN A 123 -14.34 -18.57 -1.97
N ALA A 124 -14.96 -19.13 -0.92
CA ALA A 124 -14.25 -19.58 0.27
C ALA A 124 -13.40 -20.85 0.04
N ASP A 125 -13.68 -21.65 -0.98
CA ASP A 125 -12.93 -22.87 -1.30
C ASP A 125 -11.61 -22.55 -2.01
N THR A 126 -11.63 -21.52 -2.87
CA THR A 126 -10.44 -21.02 -3.59
C THR A 126 -10.37 -19.49 -3.54
N PRO A 127 -10.06 -18.91 -2.36
CA PRO A 127 -10.15 -17.46 -2.15
C PRO A 127 -9.00 -16.66 -2.76
N PHE A 128 -7.91 -17.31 -3.15
CA PHE A 128 -6.72 -16.65 -3.69
C PHE A 128 -6.27 -17.26 -5.02
N GLY A 129 -5.91 -16.38 -5.95
CA GLY A 129 -5.16 -16.72 -7.15
C GLY A 129 -3.65 -16.77 -6.91
N THR A 130 -2.87 -16.62 -7.98
CA THR A 130 -1.40 -16.59 -7.88
C THR A 130 -0.94 -15.26 -7.30
N SER A 131 -0.23 -15.32 -6.17
CA SER A 131 0.41 -14.14 -5.59
C SER A 131 1.71 -13.79 -6.32
N VAL A 132 1.96 -12.50 -6.53
CA VAL A 132 3.17 -11.98 -7.19
C VAL A 132 3.82 -10.95 -6.28
N GLY A 133 5.16 -10.90 -6.25
CA GLY A 133 5.88 -9.92 -5.45
C GLY A 133 7.24 -9.56 -6.04
N ALA A 134 7.54 -8.27 -6.10
CA ALA A 134 8.80 -7.71 -6.55
C ALA A 134 9.54 -6.99 -5.41
N THR A 135 10.82 -6.72 -5.64
CA THR A 135 11.71 -5.93 -4.78
C THR A 135 12.52 -5.02 -5.68
N GLY A 136 12.93 -3.87 -5.15
CA GLY A 136 13.66 -2.87 -5.93
C GLY A 136 14.12 -1.71 -5.06
N THR A 137 14.96 -0.86 -5.66
CA THR A 137 15.51 0.36 -5.06
C THR A 137 15.39 1.57 -5.99
N ASP A 138 14.73 1.40 -7.13
CA ASP A 138 14.54 2.40 -8.19
C ASP A 138 13.41 3.40 -7.89
N GLY A 139 12.68 3.20 -6.79
CA GLY A 139 11.61 4.07 -6.33
C GLY A 139 10.25 3.86 -6.99
N THR A 140 10.12 2.85 -7.83
CA THR A 140 8.87 2.55 -8.53
C THR A 140 8.45 1.11 -8.22
N PRO A 141 7.90 0.84 -7.02
CA PRO A 141 7.40 -0.49 -6.69
C PRO A 141 6.37 -0.92 -7.73
N THR A 142 6.71 -1.90 -8.57
CA THR A 142 5.86 -2.36 -9.66
C THR A 142 5.70 -3.87 -9.60
N VAL A 143 4.46 -4.34 -9.68
CA VAL A 143 4.13 -5.76 -9.87
C VAL A 143 3.04 -5.89 -10.93
N THR A 144 3.09 -6.99 -11.67
CA THR A 144 2.03 -7.35 -12.62
C THR A 144 1.50 -8.72 -12.24
N VAL A 145 0.19 -8.81 -12.03
CA VAL A 145 -0.51 -10.05 -11.75
C VAL A 145 -1.44 -10.38 -12.91
N VAL A 146 -1.50 -11.67 -13.26
CA VAL A 146 -2.52 -12.14 -14.20
C VAL A 146 -3.85 -12.18 -13.48
N THR A 147 -4.83 -11.46 -14.01
CA THR A 147 -6.15 -11.32 -13.38
C THR A 147 -7.28 -11.43 -14.39
N ALA A 148 -8.49 -11.64 -13.90
CA ALA A 148 -9.72 -11.72 -14.66
C ALA A 148 -10.83 -10.83 -14.07
N SER A 149 -11.85 -10.54 -14.89
CA SER A 149 -13.05 -9.85 -14.43
C SER A 149 -13.72 -10.64 -13.30
N GLY A 150 -14.11 -9.94 -12.22
CA GLY A 150 -14.68 -10.56 -11.02
C GLY A 150 -13.64 -10.85 -9.93
N GLU A 151 -12.36 -10.69 -10.21
CA GLU A 151 -11.30 -10.73 -9.20
C GLU A 151 -11.02 -9.35 -8.61
N PHE A 152 -10.30 -9.35 -7.49
CA PHE A 152 -9.87 -8.15 -6.78
C PHE A 152 -8.39 -8.29 -6.41
N ILE A 153 -7.64 -7.21 -6.59
CA ILE A 153 -6.22 -7.17 -6.27
C ILE A 153 -6.04 -6.31 -5.03
N LEU A 154 -5.32 -6.83 -4.06
CA LEU A 154 -4.76 -6.08 -2.94
C LEU A 154 -3.23 -6.13 -3.06
N ALA A 155 -2.60 -4.98 -3.29
CA ALA A 155 -1.16 -4.83 -3.19
C ALA A 155 -0.80 -4.18 -1.86
N VAL A 156 0.32 -4.63 -1.29
CA VAL A 156 0.88 -4.09 -0.05
C VAL A 156 2.35 -3.79 -0.30
N VAL A 157 2.80 -2.62 0.12
CA VAL A 157 4.15 -2.10 -0.11
C VAL A 157 4.80 -1.77 1.24
N ALA A 158 6.10 -2.06 1.35
CA ALA A 158 6.94 -1.63 2.46
C ALA A 158 8.19 -0.92 1.89
N LEU A 159 8.41 0.32 2.31
CA LEU A 159 9.62 1.08 1.99
C LEU A 159 10.45 1.28 3.27
N ALA A 160 11.77 1.12 3.17
CA ALA A 160 12.70 1.31 4.29
C ALA A 160 13.12 2.79 4.47
N ASN A 161 12.15 3.70 4.38
CA ASN A 161 12.26 5.16 4.48
C ASN A 161 10.90 5.78 4.87
N ASP A 162 10.79 7.11 4.84
CA ASP A 162 9.61 7.90 5.17
C ASP A 162 8.95 8.60 3.96
N ASP A 163 9.14 8.06 2.76
CA ASP A 163 8.51 8.62 1.56
C ASP A 163 7.05 8.18 1.45
N SER A 164 6.13 9.13 1.30
CA SER A 164 4.75 8.83 0.92
C SER A 164 4.68 8.31 -0.52
N LEU A 165 3.75 7.38 -0.74
CA LEU A 165 3.45 6.84 -2.06
C LEU A 165 2.20 7.53 -2.64
N THR A 166 1.98 7.30 -3.92
CA THR A 166 0.83 7.80 -4.68
C THR A 166 0.38 6.70 -5.60
N ALA A 167 -0.93 6.43 -5.59
CA ALA A 167 -1.55 5.43 -6.46
C ALA A 167 -1.20 5.67 -7.93
N GLY A 168 -0.88 4.59 -8.64
CA GLY A 168 -0.71 4.57 -10.08
C GLY A 168 -2.04 4.53 -10.82
N THR A 169 -1.98 4.15 -12.10
CA THR A 169 -3.16 4.12 -12.97
C THR A 169 -4.12 2.99 -12.58
N ASN A 170 -5.40 3.30 -12.43
CA ASN A 170 -6.45 2.36 -12.02
C ASN A 170 -6.17 1.68 -10.66
N GLU A 171 -5.38 2.32 -9.81
CA GLU A 171 -5.18 1.92 -8.44
C GLU A 171 -5.97 2.85 -7.52
N THR A 172 -6.52 2.29 -6.45
CA THR A 172 -7.07 3.07 -5.35
C THR A 172 -6.22 2.84 -4.11
N GLU A 173 -5.62 3.91 -3.60
CA GLU A 173 -4.94 3.89 -2.31
C GLU A 173 -5.94 3.66 -1.18
N ARG A 174 -5.57 2.78 -0.24
CA ARG A 174 -6.40 2.40 0.90
C ARG A 174 -5.76 2.80 2.22
N TRP A 175 -4.45 2.71 2.28
CA TRP A 175 -3.64 3.29 3.34
C TRP A 175 -2.28 3.66 2.77
N ASP A 176 -1.69 4.70 3.33
CA ASP A 176 -0.29 5.05 3.20
C ASP A 176 0.11 5.70 4.52
N ASP A 177 0.99 5.04 5.25
CA ASP A 177 1.32 5.38 6.63
C ASP A 177 2.83 5.28 6.86
N ILE A 178 3.37 6.32 7.48
CA ILE A 178 4.79 6.41 7.83
C ILE A 178 4.95 6.18 9.34
N GLN A 179 5.80 5.23 9.72
CA GLN A 179 6.19 4.97 11.11
C GLN A 179 7.66 5.38 11.33
N GLY A 180 7.84 6.59 11.88
CA GLY A 180 9.18 7.15 12.09
C GLY A 180 9.85 7.56 10.78
N ASP A 181 11.16 7.38 10.69
CA ASP A 181 11.99 7.63 9.50
C ASP A 181 12.42 6.33 8.79
N SER A 182 12.00 5.17 9.31
CA SER A 182 12.52 3.86 8.90
C SER A 182 11.55 3.02 8.10
N LEU A 183 10.26 3.36 8.10
CA LEU A 183 9.23 2.55 7.46
C LEU A 183 8.06 3.38 6.93
N THR A 184 7.76 3.16 5.65
CA THR A 184 6.48 3.48 5.05
C THR A 184 5.77 2.18 4.67
N GLY A 185 4.50 2.06 5.02
CA GLY A 185 3.64 0.96 4.62
C GLY A 185 2.41 1.47 3.91
N ALA A 186 2.15 0.95 2.72
CA ALA A 186 1.01 1.36 1.91
C ALA A 186 0.25 0.17 1.35
N GLY A 187 -1.01 0.39 0.99
CA GLY A 187 -1.91 -0.60 0.45
C GLY A 187 -2.78 -0.04 -0.64
N TYR A 188 -2.87 -0.78 -1.74
CA TYR A 188 -3.57 -0.37 -2.96
C TYR A 188 -4.49 -1.48 -3.41
N THR A 189 -5.56 -1.08 -4.09
CA THR A 189 -6.49 -2.04 -4.68
C THR A 189 -6.83 -1.70 -6.11
N GLN A 190 -7.12 -2.73 -6.88
CA GLN A 190 -7.53 -2.62 -8.26
C GLN A 190 -8.56 -3.72 -8.57
N ALA A 191 -9.56 -3.42 -9.40
CA ALA A 191 -10.46 -4.45 -9.90
C ALA A 191 -9.72 -5.32 -10.92
N GLY A 192 -9.98 -6.62 -10.96
CA GLY A 192 -9.33 -7.53 -11.91
C GLY A 192 -9.60 -7.19 -13.38
N SER A 193 -10.65 -6.41 -13.67
CA SER A 193 -10.92 -5.87 -15.01
C SER A 193 -9.91 -4.83 -15.49
N ASP A 194 -9.09 -4.27 -14.59
CA ASP A 194 -8.31 -3.06 -14.87
C ASP A 194 -6.84 -3.37 -15.24
N GLY A 195 -6.51 -4.64 -15.44
CA GLY A 195 -5.28 -5.08 -16.12
C GLY A 195 -4.18 -5.64 -15.20
N GLY A 196 -4.33 -5.55 -13.88
CA GLY A 196 -3.45 -6.22 -12.91
C GLY A 196 -2.07 -5.61 -12.75
N VAL A 197 -1.86 -4.39 -13.23
CA VAL A 197 -0.61 -3.65 -13.01
C VAL A 197 -0.77 -2.79 -11.78
N MET A 198 0.01 -3.10 -10.74
CA MET A 198 0.09 -2.30 -9.52
C MET A 198 1.44 -1.57 -9.50
N ALA A 199 1.42 -0.25 -9.56
CA ALA A 199 2.61 0.58 -9.78
C ALA A 199 2.51 1.95 -9.08
N PRO A 200 2.40 1.99 -7.74
CA PRO A 200 2.44 3.24 -7.02
C PRO A 200 3.82 3.89 -7.16
N SER A 201 3.86 5.20 -6.99
CA SER A 201 5.07 6.00 -7.13
C SER A 201 5.27 6.87 -5.91
N HIS A 202 6.51 7.10 -5.50
CA HIS A 202 6.85 8.17 -4.57
C HIS A 202 7.50 9.33 -5.35
N LEU A 203 7.29 10.56 -4.88
CA LEU A 203 8.08 11.67 -5.39
C LEU A 203 9.49 11.55 -4.78
N PHE A 204 10.49 11.22 -5.59
CA PHE A 204 11.85 11.63 -5.24
C PHE A 204 11.83 13.16 -5.08
N GLY A 205 12.24 13.66 -3.92
CA GLY A 205 12.25 15.09 -3.62
C GLY A 205 13.03 15.89 -4.67
N VAL A 206 12.33 16.41 -5.67
CA VAL A 206 12.76 17.60 -6.39
C VAL A 206 12.37 18.75 -5.49
N THR A 207 13.23 19.10 -4.54
CA THR A 207 13.12 20.36 -3.84
C THR A 207 13.32 21.45 -4.90
N PHE A 208 12.24 22.01 -5.43
CA PHE A 208 12.32 23.30 -6.09
C PHE A 208 12.67 24.29 -4.97
N GLY A 209 13.96 24.64 -4.88
CA GLY A 209 14.44 25.64 -3.92
C GLY A 209 13.57 26.89 -4.03
N ASP A 210 12.97 27.25 -2.89
CA ASP A 210 12.10 28.40 -2.63
C ASP A 210 12.17 29.52 -3.68
N ALA A 211 11.18 29.57 -4.58
CA ALA A 211 10.84 30.82 -5.23
C ALA A 211 10.15 31.71 -4.18
N GLN A 212 10.95 32.47 -3.42
CA GLN A 212 10.48 33.52 -2.52
C GLN A 212 9.57 34.48 -3.31
N ALA A 213 8.26 34.36 -3.10
CA ALA A 213 7.30 35.38 -3.49
C ALA A 213 7.49 36.60 -2.56
N GLY A 214 8.26 37.59 -3.00
CA GLY A 214 8.48 38.83 -2.26
C GLY A 214 9.10 39.91 -3.13
N GLY A 215 8.26 40.82 -3.62
CA GLY A 215 8.65 41.86 -4.57
C GLY A 215 9.63 42.91 -4.03
N GLN A 216 10.53 43.36 -4.90
CA GLN A 216 11.11 44.69 -4.89
C GLN A 216 11.20 45.17 -6.35
N ALA A 217 10.78 46.42 -6.55
CA ALA A 217 10.53 47.07 -7.82
C ALA A 217 11.79 47.23 -8.70
N PHE A 218 11.59 47.17 -10.01
CA PHE A 218 12.55 47.69 -10.98
C PHE A 218 12.59 49.22 -10.89
N GLY A 219 13.78 49.77 -10.62
CA GLY A 219 14.10 51.19 -10.66
C GLY A 219 15.57 51.35 -11.06
N ASP A 220 15.77 51.53 -12.36
CA ASP A 220 16.71 52.40 -13.06
C ASP A 220 18.21 52.40 -12.69
N ASP A 221 19.03 52.10 -13.71
CA ASP A 221 20.31 52.75 -14.07
C ASP A 221 21.67 52.01 -13.87
N ALA A 222 22.34 51.84 -15.03
CA ALA A 222 23.77 51.67 -15.35
C ALA A 222 24.68 50.56 -14.75
N GLY A 223 25.12 49.63 -15.62
CA GLY A 223 26.47 49.00 -15.56
C GLY A 223 26.58 47.55 -16.06
N PRO A 224 27.46 47.19 -17.03
CA PRO A 224 27.38 45.91 -17.74
C PRO A 224 28.16 44.81 -17.02
N ARG A 225 27.53 43.65 -16.80
CA ARG A 225 28.23 42.36 -16.69
C ARG A 225 27.46 41.30 -17.46
N ALA A 226 28.09 40.83 -18.52
CA ALA A 226 27.57 39.82 -19.42
C ALA A 226 27.28 38.52 -18.67
N HIS A 227 26.06 37.99 -18.84
CA HIS A 227 25.79 36.57 -18.69
C HIS A 227 25.09 36.13 -19.98
N GLU A 228 25.86 35.47 -20.85
CA GLU A 228 25.32 34.82 -22.04
C GLU A 228 24.60 33.53 -21.63
N GLY A 229 23.34 33.41 -22.08
CA GLY A 229 22.66 32.18 -22.48
C GLY A 229 22.28 31.17 -21.38
N GLY A 230 21.02 30.75 -21.22
CA GLY A 230 19.82 31.02 -22.01
C GLY A 230 18.58 30.39 -21.36
N VAL A 231 17.53 31.21 -21.29
CA VAL A 231 16.09 30.95 -21.49
C VAL A 231 15.47 29.69 -20.85
N LEU A 232 14.83 29.90 -19.68
CA LEU A 232 13.55 29.28 -19.37
C LEU A 232 12.48 30.00 -20.21
N ASP A 233 11.70 29.25 -20.99
CA ASP A 233 10.42 29.70 -21.50
C ASP A 233 9.32 28.93 -20.75
N CYS A 234 8.50 29.67 -20.01
CA CYS A 234 7.32 29.19 -19.32
C CYS A 234 6.13 30.04 -19.77
N GLY A 235 5.15 29.42 -20.42
CA GLY A 235 3.88 30.08 -20.76
C GLY A 235 3.12 29.23 -21.77
N GLU A 236 2.14 28.46 -21.31
CA GLU A 236 0.72 28.83 -21.39
C GLU A 236 0.04 28.32 -22.68
N HIS A 237 -0.61 27.17 -22.52
CA HIS A 237 -2.03 26.91 -22.77
C HIS A 237 -2.76 27.52 -24.00
N LEU A 238 -3.45 26.60 -24.71
CA LEU A 238 -4.68 26.71 -25.54
C LEU A 238 -4.52 26.85 -27.07
N PRO A 239 -5.54 26.48 -27.87
CA PRO A 239 -6.37 25.26 -27.88
C PRO A 239 -6.49 24.65 -29.31
N ALA A 240 -7.36 23.64 -29.45
CA ALA A 240 -7.68 22.90 -30.67
C ALA A 240 -7.92 23.74 -31.94
N ALA A 241 -7.47 23.22 -33.09
CA ALA A 241 -8.01 23.54 -34.41
C ALA A 241 -8.07 22.28 -35.31
N LEU A 242 -9.23 22.11 -35.92
CA LEU A 242 -9.68 21.09 -36.86
C LEU A 242 -9.37 21.52 -38.32
N VAL A 243 -9.42 20.55 -39.25
CA VAL A 243 -9.59 20.67 -40.73
C VAL A 243 -8.28 20.96 -41.48
N THR A 244 -7.90 20.28 -42.57
CA THR A 244 -8.59 19.43 -43.57
C THR A 244 -8.09 17.99 -43.62
#